data_AF-A0A453FLY5-F1
#
_entry.id   AF-A0A453FLY5-F1
#
_cell.length_a   1.000
_cell.length_b   1.000
_cell.length_c   1.000
_cell.angle_alpha   90.00
_cell.angle_beta   90.00
_cell.angle_gamma   90.00
#
_symmetry.space_group_name_H-M   'P 1'
#
loop_
_entity.id
_entity.type
_entity.pdbx_description
1 polymer ?
#
loop_
_entity_poly.entity_id
_entity_poly.type
_entity_poly.pdbx_seq_one_letter_code
_entity_poly.pdbx_strand_id
1 'polypeptide(L)'
;VYLPTEKIDAVHDPNVPLHVEEIPEVEKSAGPRDRLVHVVHFFKDNQHIQYYGVPFFFLIREGEALSDIKVRIQKKFEVPDEQFLKWKFAYVAYNRPDYLQDSDIVLSRFQQKNIYGPWEQSLGLEHSDMPTKRANQNRHSFEKP
;
A
#
# COMPACT_ATOMS: atom_id res chain seq x y z
N VAL A 1 -10.42 -7.21 0.94
CA VAL A 1 -10.17 -8.49 0.22
C VAL A 1 -11.37 -9.36 0.45
N TYR A 2 -12.11 -9.69 -0.61
CA TYR A 2 -13.31 -10.52 -0.53
C TYR A 2 -12.96 -11.98 -0.75
N LEU A 3 -13.67 -12.89 -0.09
CA LEU A 3 -13.50 -14.31 -0.31
C LEU A 3 -14.13 -14.70 -1.66
N PRO A 4 -13.54 -15.66 -2.39
CA PRO A 4 -14.07 -16.11 -3.70
C PRO A 4 -15.52 -16.64 -3.64
N THR A 5 -16.00 -17.01 -2.45
CA THR A 5 -17.34 -17.55 -2.21
C THR A 5 -18.39 -16.48 -1.89
N GLU A 6 -18.00 -15.21 -1.74
CA GLU A 6 -18.93 -14.13 -1.47
C GLU A 6 -19.75 -13.79 -2.72
N LYS A 7 -21.08 -13.68 -2.54
CA LYS A 7 -21.97 -13.25 -3.62
C LYS A 7 -21.71 -11.78 -3.94
N ILE A 8 -21.70 -11.45 -5.23
CA ILE A 8 -21.44 -10.10 -5.74
C ILE A 8 -22.40 -9.07 -5.12
N ASP A 9 -23.65 -9.47 -4.86
CA ASP A 9 -24.67 -8.61 -4.23
C ASP A 9 -24.32 -8.20 -2.78
N ALA A 10 -23.48 -8.98 -2.07
CA ALA A 10 -23.02 -8.66 -0.72
C ALA A 10 -21.79 -7.73 -0.71
N VAL A 11 -21.13 -7.57 -1.87
CA VAL A 11 -19.88 -6.85 -2.07
C VAL A 11 -20.11 -5.49 -2.72
N HIS A 12 -21.31 -5.25 -3.26
CA HIS A 12 -21.67 -4.04 -3.99
C HIS A 12 -22.01 -2.88 -3.04
N ASP A 13 -21.01 -2.08 -2.67
CA ASP A 13 -21.21 -0.73 -2.12
C ASP A 13 -21.22 0.29 -3.28
N PRO A 14 -22.34 1.00 -3.52
CA PRO A 14 -22.42 1.97 -4.62
C PRO A 14 -21.48 3.18 -4.47
N ASN A 15 -20.87 3.40 -3.30
CA ASN A 15 -19.96 4.51 -3.04
C ASN A 15 -18.48 4.13 -3.09
N VAL A 16 -18.16 2.84 -3.25
CA VAL A 16 -16.76 2.35 -3.24
C VAL A 16 -16.48 1.63 -4.56
N PRO A 17 -15.59 2.16 -5.42
CA PRO A 17 -15.22 1.46 -6.64
C PRO A 17 -14.51 0.15 -6.28
N LEU A 18 -15.06 -0.97 -6.77
CA LEU A 18 -14.41 -2.28 -6.66
C LEU A 18 -13.18 -2.31 -7.55
N HIS A 19 -12.06 -2.78 -6.99
CA HIS A 19 -10.80 -2.95 -7.72
C HIS A 19 -10.43 -4.43 -7.77
N VAL A 20 -10.06 -4.92 -8.96
CA VAL A 20 -9.57 -6.28 -9.19
C VAL A 20 -8.12 -6.17 -9.62
N GLU A 21 -7.20 -6.63 -8.77
CA GLU A 21 -5.77 -6.77 -9.09
C GLU A 21 -5.44 -8.25 -9.24
N GLU A 22 -4.62 -8.60 -10.24
CA GLU A 22 -4.02 -9.92 -10.33
C GLU A 22 -3.05 -10.09 -9.16
N ILE A 23 -3.22 -11.16 -8.37
CA ILE A 23 -2.33 -11.49 -7.24
C ILE A 23 -0.91 -11.73 -7.80
N PRO A 24 0.06 -10.83 -7.53
CA PRO A 24 1.44 -10.98 -7.96
C PRO A 24 2.03 -12.31 -7.45
N GLU A 25 2.97 -12.88 -8.18
CA GLU A 25 3.62 -14.16 -7.82
C GLU A 25 4.29 -14.09 -6.43
N VAL A 26 4.77 -12.91 -6.04
CA VAL A 26 5.28 -12.63 -4.69
C VAL A 26 4.22 -12.89 -3.61
N GLU A 27 2.96 -12.54 -3.86
CA GLU A 27 1.86 -12.76 -2.90
C GLU A 27 1.44 -14.22 -2.82
N LYS A 28 1.61 -14.99 -3.90
CA LYS A 28 1.42 -16.46 -3.90
C LYS A 28 2.46 -17.19 -3.06
N SER A 29 3.62 -16.56 -2.82
CA SER A 29 4.70 -17.09 -1.97
C SER A 29 4.61 -16.69 -0.49
N ALA A 30 3.52 -16.00 -0.08
CA ALA A 30 3.35 -15.53 1.28
C ALA A 30 3.39 -16.68 2.29
N GLY A 31 4.33 -16.60 3.24
CA GLY A 31 4.40 -17.53 4.37
C GLY A 31 3.26 -17.30 5.36
N PRO A 32 3.02 -18.24 6.28
CA PRO A 32 1.92 -18.17 7.26
C PRO A 32 2.02 -16.99 8.23
N ARG A 33 3.17 -16.31 8.27
CA ARG A 33 3.43 -15.14 9.13
C ARG A 33 3.68 -13.86 8.34
N ASP A 34 3.66 -13.94 7.02
CA ASP A 34 3.74 -12.77 6.16
C ASP A 34 2.36 -12.11 6.09
N ARG A 35 2.33 -10.82 5.79
CA ARG A 35 1.08 -10.06 5.72
C ARG A 35 1.06 -9.13 4.54
N LEU A 36 -0.06 -9.18 3.82
CA LEU A 36 -0.42 -8.16 2.84
C LEU A 36 -0.93 -6.93 3.58
N VAL A 37 -0.26 -5.80 3.35
CA VAL A 37 -0.69 -4.50 3.88
C VAL A 37 -1.05 -3.57 2.74
N HIS A 38 -1.99 -2.67 2.99
CA HIS A 38 -2.26 -1.56 2.09
C HIS A 38 -1.10 -0.57 2.14
N VAL A 39 -0.67 -0.11 0.97
CA VAL A 39 0.31 0.97 0.84
C VAL A 39 -0.36 2.16 0.15
N VAL A 40 -0.16 3.34 0.73
CA VAL A 40 -0.76 4.59 0.24
C VAL A 40 0.31 5.64 0.03
N HIS A 41 0.20 6.42 -1.05
CA HIS A 41 1.02 7.61 -1.23
C HIS A 41 0.32 8.80 -0.61
N PHE A 42 1.07 9.63 0.11
CA PHE A 42 0.51 10.86 0.65
C PHE A 42 1.54 11.97 0.73
N PHE A 43 1.07 13.20 0.86
CA PHE A 43 1.88 14.31 1.29
C PHE A 43 1.19 15.02 2.44
N LYS A 44 1.97 15.72 3.24
CA LYS A 44 1.45 16.52 4.34
C LYS A 44 1.23 17.95 3.86
N ASP A 45 -0.02 18.39 3.88
CA ASP A 45 -0.39 19.79 3.67
C ASP A 45 -0.78 20.41 5.01
N ASN A 46 0.07 21.31 5.53
CA ASN A 46 -0.02 21.85 6.88
C ASN A 46 -0.06 20.76 7.96
N GLN A 47 -1.27 20.43 8.46
CA GLN A 47 -1.53 19.41 9.47
C GLN A 47 -2.39 18.25 8.96
N HIS A 48 -2.76 18.25 7.68
CA HIS A 48 -3.62 17.24 7.08
C HIS A 48 -2.82 16.35 6.12
N ILE A 49 -3.15 15.06 6.13
CA ILE A 49 -2.67 14.11 5.13
C ILE A 49 -3.54 14.24 3.89
N GLN A 50 -2.90 14.38 2.73
CA GLN A 50 -3.55 14.28 1.42
C GLN A 50 -3.05 13.03 0.72
N TYR A 51 -3.93 12.05 0.55
CA TYR A 51 -3.62 10.83 -0.21
C TYR A 51 -3.70 11.10 -1.71
N TYR A 52 -2.87 10.42 -2.48
CA TYR A 52 -2.91 10.47 -3.93
C TYR A 52 -2.43 9.15 -4.54
N GLY A 53 -2.53 9.05 -5.87
CA GLY A 53 -2.20 7.83 -6.59
C GLY A 53 -3.23 6.73 -6.36
N VAL A 54 -2.82 5.50 -6.65
CA VAL A 54 -3.64 4.30 -6.46
C VAL A 54 -3.03 3.51 -5.31
N PRO A 55 -3.76 3.29 -4.19
CA PRO A 55 -3.33 2.38 -3.14
C PRO A 55 -3.10 0.98 -3.72
N PHE A 56 -2.06 0.30 -3.27
CA PHE A 56 -1.71 -1.04 -3.75
C PHE A 56 -1.36 -1.94 -2.58
N PHE A 57 -1.40 -3.26 -2.78
CA PHE A 57 -0.96 -4.21 -1.78
C PHE A 57 0.55 -4.45 -1.81
N PHE A 58 1.13 -4.61 -0.63
CA PHE A 58 2.53 -4.98 -0.48
C PHE A 58 2.70 -6.07 0.57
N LEU A 59 3.41 -7.13 0.19
CA LEU A 59 3.72 -8.24 1.08
C LEU A 59 4.89 -7.86 2.00
N ILE A 60 4.63 -7.80 3.30
CA ILE A 60 5.65 -7.63 4.34
C ILE A 60 5.91 -8.98 4.99
N ARG A 61 7.18 -9.38 5.05
CA ARG A 61 7.58 -10.64 5.66
C ARG A 61 7.80 -10.49 7.16
N GLU A 62 7.67 -11.60 7.89
CA GLU A 62 8.00 -11.60 9.33
C GLU A 62 9.47 -11.23 9.55
N GLY A 63 9.73 -10.31 10.47
CA GLY A 63 11.09 -9.86 10.82
C GLY A 63 11.71 -8.89 9.81
N GLU A 64 10.97 -8.46 8.80
CA GLU A 64 11.47 -7.51 7.81
C GLU A 64 11.57 -6.09 8.39
N ALA A 65 12.77 -5.52 8.32
CA ALA A 65 13.03 -4.16 8.74
C ALA A 65 12.59 -3.17 7.65
N LEU A 66 12.35 -1.91 8.03
CA LEU A 66 12.00 -0.87 7.06
C LEU A 66 13.10 -0.69 6.00
N SER A 67 14.38 -0.84 6.34
CA SER A 67 15.49 -0.78 5.38
C SER A 67 15.31 -1.78 4.23
N ASP A 68 14.87 -3.00 4.52
CA ASP A 68 14.68 -4.04 3.51
C ASP A 68 13.45 -3.75 2.65
N ILE A 69 12.38 -3.28 3.28
CA ILE A 69 11.14 -2.88 2.60
C ILE A 69 11.40 -1.71 1.65
N LYS A 70 12.20 -0.73 2.09
CA LYS A 70 12.61 0.43 1.27
C LYS A 70 13.27 -0.02 -0.03
N VAL A 71 14.24 -0.92 0.03
CA VAL A 71 14.93 -1.45 -1.16
C VAL A 71 13.94 -2.14 -2.11
N ARG A 72 13.01 -2.94 -1.58
CA ARG A 72 11.98 -3.61 -2.40
C ARG A 72 11.00 -2.64 -3.03
N ILE A 73 10.58 -1.60 -2.31
CA ILE A 73 9.69 -0.54 -2.82
C ILE A 73 10.41 0.28 -3.89
N GLN A 74 11.64 0.72 -3.64
CA GLN A 74 12.45 1.45 -4.62
C GLN A 74 12.60 0.66 -5.91
N LYS A 75 12.92 -0.64 -5.80
CA LYS A 75 13.02 -1.54 -6.96
C LYS A 75 11.68 -1.73 -7.67
N LYS A 76 10.56 -1.78 -6.94
CA LYS A 76 9.21 -1.93 -7.52
C LYS A 76 8.79 -0.71 -8.35
N PHE A 77 9.18 0.49 -7.93
CA PHE A 77 8.80 1.75 -8.59
C PHE A 77 9.90 2.34 -9.49
N GLU A 78 11.08 1.72 -9.54
CA GLU A 78 12.24 2.20 -10.31
C GLU A 78 12.58 3.68 -10.02
N VAL A 79 12.43 4.08 -8.75
CA VAL A 79 12.65 5.47 -8.32
C VAL A 79 14.15 5.73 -8.15
N PRO A 80 14.70 6.80 -8.75
CA PRO A 80 16.10 7.18 -8.54
C PRO A 80 16.41 7.43 -7.06
N ASP A 81 17.61 7.05 -6.62
CA ASP A 81 18.03 7.19 -5.22
C ASP A 81 17.85 8.62 -4.68
N GLU A 82 18.16 9.64 -5.49
CA GLU A 82 18.02 11.05 -5.11
C GLU A 82 16.58 11.46 -4.78
N GLN A 83 15.60 10.86 -5.47
CA GLN A 83 14.17 11.09 -5.20
C GLN A 83 13.73 10.24 -4.01
N PHE A 84 14.15 8.97 -3.99
CA PHE A 84 13.75 8.03 -2.94
C PHE A 84 14.28 8.41 -1.55
N LEU A 85 15.45 9.06 -1.48
CA LEU A 85 16.00 9.62 -0.24
C LEU A 85 15.10 10.68 0.42
N LYS A 86 14.23 11.33 -0.35
CA LYS A 86 13.27 12.32 0.18
C LYS A 86 12.01 11.67 0.74
N TRP A 87 11.76 10.40 0.43
CA TRP A 87 10.57 9.69 0.85
C TRP A 87 10.66 9.36 2.33
N LYS A 88 9.54 9.56 3.04
CA LYS A 88 9.40 9.09 4.42
C LYS A 88 8.36 7.99 4.47
N PHE A 89 8.56 7.07 5.40
CA PHE A 89 7.72 5.90 5.56
C PHE A 89 7.04 6.01 6.92
N ALA A 90 5.74 5.79 6.94
CA ALA A 90 4.96 5.86 8.16
C ALA A 90 3.99 4.68 8.25
N TYR A 91 3.76 4.21 9.46
CA TYR A 91 2.56 3.46 9.77
C TYR A 91 1.41 4.47 9.90
N VAL A 92 0.39 4.36 9.05
CA VAL A 92 -0.74 5.28 9.04
C VAL A 92 -1.96 4.57 9.62
N ALA A 93 -2.47 5.10 10.74
CA ALA A 93 -3.72 4.66 11.33
C ALA A 93 -4.61 5.86 11.67
N TYR A 94 -5.90 5.79 11.33
CA TYR A 94 -6.86 6.87 11.56
C TYR A 94 -6.40 8.25 11.03
N ASN A 95 -5.81 8.29 9.83
CA ASN A 95 -5.20 9.49 9.24
C ASN A 95 -4.10 10.14 10.09
N ARG A 96 -3.46 9.37 10.98
CA ARG A 96 -2.30 9.79 11.77
C ARG A 96 -1.08 8.98 11.33
N PRO A 97 -0.04 9.65 10.80
CA PRO A 97 1.20 8.97 10.43
C PRO A 97 2.11 8.84 11.67
N ASP A 98 2.57 7.62 11.93
CA ASP A 98 3.65 7.31 12.87
C ASP A 98 4.89 6.92 12.05
N TYR A 99 5.89 7.79 12.00
CA TYR A 99 7.06 7.59 11.12
C TYR A 99 7.92 6.44 11.61
N LEU A 100 8.35 5.62 10.65
CA LEU A 100 9.15 4.43 10.89
C LEU A 100 10.63 4.74 10.69
N GLN A 101 11.47 4.11 11.50
CA GLN A 101 12.93 4.11 11.37
C GLN A 101 13.41 2.88 10.60
N ASP A 102 14.62 2.96 10.04
CA ASP A 102 15.16 1.88 9.20
C ASP A 102 15.27 0.53 9.92
N SER A 103 15.51 0.55 11.24
CA SER A 103 15.58 -0.64 12.08
C SER A 103 14.22 -1.14 12.59
N ASP A 104 13.12 -0.43 12.33
CA ASP A 104 11.80 -0.86 12.79
C ASP A 104 11.34 -2.12 12.04
N ILE A 105 10.92 -3.13 12.80
CA ILE A 105 10.25 -4.30 12.25
C ILE A 105 8.82 -3.92 11.89
N VAL A 106 8.55 -3.69 10.60
CA VAL A 106 7.32 -3.02 10.17
C VAL A 106 6.08 -3.83 10.53
N LEU A 107 6.12 -5.16 10.39
CA LEU A 107 4.99 -6.02 10.68
C LEU A 107 4.53 -5.94 12.15
N SER A 108 5.43 -5.65 13.08
CA SER A 108 5.10 -5.51 14.52
C SER A 108 4.11 -4.38 14.79
N ARG A 109 4.12 -3.33 13.95
CA ARG A 109 3.20 -2.19 14.04
C ARG A 109 1.77 -2.56 13.62
N PHE A 110 1.61 -3.54 12.73
CA PHE A 110 0.30 -4.00 12.24
C PHE A 110 -0.36 -5.06 13.15
N GLN A 111 0.30 -5.53 14.21
CA GLN A 111 -0.21 -6.59 15.09
C GLN A 111 -1.19 -6.10 16.19
N GLN A 112 -1.41 -4.78 16.34
CA GLN A 112 -2.33 -4.25 17.35
C GLN A 112 -3.77 -4.67 17.05
N LYS A 113 -4.33 -5.52 17.92
CA LYS A 113 -5.56 -6.33 17.74
C LYS A 113 -6.91 -5.60 17.90
N ASN A 114 -6.96 -4.27 18.00
CA ASN A 114 -8.20 -3.55 18.36
C ASN A 114 -8.66 -2.55 17.29
N ILE A 115 -8.49 -2.87 16.01
CA ILE A 115 -8.79 -1.94 14.92
C ILE A 115 -9.91 -2.55 14.05
N TYR A 116 -11.03 -1.83 13.94
CA TYR A 116 -12.25 -2.24 13.28
C TYR A 116 -12.08 -2.06 11.76
N GLY A 117 -11.42 -3.02 11.13
CA GLY A 117 -11.50 -3.24 9.68
C GLY A 117 -10.18 -3.07 8.92
N PRO A 118 -10.06 -3.69 7.73
CA PRO A 118 -8.82 -3.75 6.94
C PRO A 118 -8.28 -2.40 6.45
N TRP A 119 -9.10 -1.34 6.48
CA TRP A 119 -8.80 -0.03 5.89
C TRP A 119 -8.26 0.99 6.91
N GLU A 120 -8.16 0.62 8.19
CA GLU A 120 -7.73 1.56 9.25
C GLU A 120 -6.21 1.56 9.47
N GLN A 121 -5.46 0.66 8.83
CA GLN A 121 -3.99 0.58 8.91
C GLN A 121 -3.37 0.46 7.52
N SER A 122 -2.36 1.29 7.22
CA SER A 122 -1.61 1.21 5.97
C SER A 122 -0.15 1.62 6.17
N LEU A 123 0.71 1.19 5.25
CA LEU A 123 2.05 1.75 5.11
C LEU A 123 1.94 3.01 4.24
N GLY A 124 2.19 4.16 4.83
CA GLY A 124 2.21 5.44 4.14
C GLY A 124 3.59 5.76 3.56
N LEU A 125 3.58 6.19 2.31
CA LEU A 125 4.74 6.70 1.57
C LEU A 125 4.58 8.21 1.43
N GLU A 126 5.22 8.98 2.30
CA GLU A 126 5.22 10.44 2.24
C GLU A 126 6.21 10.93 1.21
N HIS A 127 5.73 11.60 0.16
CA HIS A 127 6.56 12.35 -0.77
C HIS A 127 5.73 13.40 -1.53
N SER A 128 6.38 14.42 -2.08
CA SER A 128 5.74 15.44 -2.92
C SER A 128 5.83 15.12 -4.41
N ASP A 129 6.55 14.05 -4.77
CA ASP A 129 6.75 13.61 -6.14
C ASP A 129 5.46 12.91 -6.59
N MET A 130 4.47 13.74 -6.92
CA MET A 130 3.32 13.28 -7.69
C MET A 130 3.88 12.60 -8.94
N PRO A 131 3.60 11.31 -9.19
CA PRO A 131 3.98 10.72 -10.45
C PRO A 131 3.31 11.55 -11.54
N THR A 132 4.08 12.40 -12.22
CA THR A 132 3.62 13.11 -13.40
C THR A 132 3.04 12.04 -14.31
N LYS A 133 1.79 12.22 -14.76
CA LYS A 133 0.96 11.29 -15.54
C LYS A 133 1.65 10.68 -16.78
N ARG A 134 2.69 9.87 -16.61
CA ARG A 134 3.51 9.30 -17.68
C ARG A 134 4.02 7.90 -17.31
N ALA A 135 3.17 7.05 -16.75
CA ALA A 135 3.45 5.61 -16.71
C ALA A 135 2.23 4.71 -16.42
N ASN A 136 0.99 5.15 -16.66
CA ASN A 136 -0.16 4.23 -16.64
C ASN A 136 -1.37 4.77 -17.43
N GLN A 137 -1.17 5.07 -18.72
CA GLN A 137 -2.22 4.79 -19.71
C GLN A 137 -2.06 3.34 -20.14
N ASN A 138 -2.43 2.42 -19.28
CA ASN A 138 -2.84 1.09 -19.71
C ASN A 138 -4.17 0.76 -19.04
N ARG A 139 -5.14 1.66 -19.27
CA ARG A 139 -6.55 1.25 -19.31
C ARG A 139 -6.62 0.21 -20.42
N HIS A 140 -6.68 -1.06 -20.05
CA HIS A 140 -7.12 -2.10 -20.95
C HIS A 140 -8.49 -1.68 -21.47
N SER A 141 -8.49 -1.14 -22.69
CA SER A 141 -9.66 -1.08 -23.54
C SER A 141 -10.11 -2.52 -23.74
N PHE A 142 -11.13 -2.95 -23.01
CA PHE A 142 -11.90 -4.11 -23.41
C PHE A 142 -12.72 -3.70 -24.64
N GLU A 143 -12.13 -3.76 -25.82
CA GLU A 143 -12.91 -3.99 -27.04
C GLU A 143 -13.33 -5.46 -27.01
N LYS A 144 -14.64 -5.68 -26.94
CA LYS A 144 -15.25 -7.00 -27.15
C LYS A 144 -15.55 -7.18 -28.65
N PRO A 145 -15.50 -8.42 -29.16
CA PRO A 145 -15.78 -8.75 -30.56
C PRO A 145 -17.24 -8.51 -30.94
#